data_AF-A0A3B9MXP3-F1
#
_entry.id   AF-A0A3B9MXP3-F1
#
_cell.length_a   1.000
_cell.length_b   1.000
_cell.length_c   1.000
_cell.angle_alpha   90.00
_cell.angle_beta   90.00
_cell.angle_gamma   90.00
#
_symmetry.space_group_name_H-M   'P 1'
#
loop_
_entity.id
_entity.type
_entity.pdbx_description
1 polymer ?
#
loop_
_entity_poly.entity_id
_entity_poly.type
_entity_poly.pdbx_seq_one_letter_code
_entity_poly.pdbx_strand_id
1 'polypeptide(L)'
;RPSLYIAAKGKLKLWDLSDKQISGIEEKGEPQVYFDVLSPITGTVMMRHVAIGDYIKEGSALFKVVDLTKVWAMFDAYESDLPWIKVGDQLDFTIQALPGRNFSAKVSYIDPFINGQTRVAKVRVEVSNPKMTLKPEMFTTGILESKFAESSNEILIPKSSILWTGKRAIVYVKVPNRETPSFLYRQIVLGPEAGSFFVVKEGLNEGEEIATNGVFKIDAAAQLIGLSSMMNPDGGKVSTGHDHTSLPDEQDPVETSKSEIKSTKKASTITHEKFKVSGNCEMCKDRIEKAALSLKGVNLAEWGIETKMLHITFDVNQVKLMDIHNKIASVGHDTEMVKAPDNVYNDLPACCLYRE
;
A
#
# COMPACT_ATOMS: atom_id res chain seq x y z
N ARG A 1 -62.48 13.75 3.07
CA ARG A 1 -61.45 13.15 3.98
C ARG A 1 -60.09 13.76 3.66
N PRO A 2 -59.65 14.81 4.37
CA PRO A 2 -58.40 15.53 4.07
C PRO A 2 -57.14 14.63 4.11
N SER A 3 -57.14 13.61 4.97
CA SER A 3 -56.02 12.67 5.12
C SER A 3 -55.73 11.85 3.87
N LEU A 4 -56.77 11.38 3.15
CA LEU A 4 -56.61 10.59 1.92
C LEU A 4 -56.04 11.45 0.78
N TYR A 5 -56.46 12.70 0.70
CA TYR A 5 -55.94 13.65 -0.28
C TYR A 5 -54.44 13.94 -0.05
N ILE A 6 -54.05 14.20 1.20
CA ILE A 6 -52.64 14.43 1.55
C ILE A 6 -51.79 13.18 1.25
N ALA A 7 -52.29 11.98 1.55
CA ALA A 7 -51.60 10.74 1.24
C ALA A 7 -51.40 10.52 -0.27
N ALA A 8 -52.43 10.77 -1.07
CA ALA A 8 -52.34 10.67 -2.54
C ALA A 8 -51.35 11.69 -3.12
N LYS A 9 -51.39 12.94 -2.65
CA LYS A 9 -50.45 13.99 -3.04
C LYS A 9 -49.02 13.65 -2.65
N GLY A 10 -48.81 13.12 -1.45
CA GLY A 10 -47.51 12.62 -0.99
C GLY A 10 -46.96 11.50 -1.86
N LYS A 11 -47.82 10.55 -2.29
CA LYS A 11 -47.43 9.47 -3.19
C LYS A 11 -46.93 9.99 -4.55
N LEU A 12 -47.59 10.99 -5.13
CA LEU A 12 -47.14 11.60 -6.38
C LEU A 12 -45.78 12.31 -6.22
N LYS A 13 -45.55 12.96 -5.08
CA LYS A 13 -44.23 13.56 -4.78
C LYS A 13 -43.12 12.52 -4.64
N LEU A 14 -43.41 11.35 -4.06
CA LEU A 14 -42.47 10.24 -3.96
C LEU A 14 -42.14 9.60 -5.32
N TRP A 15 -42.97 9.87 -6.34
CA TRP A 15 -42.70 9.52 -7.74
C TRP A 15 -41.99 10.66 -8.49
N ASP A 16 -41.46 11.66 -7.78
CA ASP A 16 -40.77 12.84 -8.30
C ASP A 16 -41.61 13.72 -9.24
N LEU A 17 -42.94 13.65 -9.18
CA LEU A 17 -43.79 14.63 -9.86
C LEU A 17 -43.62 16.00 -9.20
N SER A 18 -43.38 17.02 -10.03
CA SER A 18 -43.28 18.41 -9.57
C SER A 18 -44.63 18.93 -9.04
N ASP A 19 -44.58 19.92 -8.15
CA ASP A 19 -45.79 20.57 -7.64
C ASP A 19 -46.67 21.13 -8.77
N LYS A 20 -46.06 21.62 -9.87
CA LYS A 20 -46.78 22.08 -11.06
C LYS A 20 -47.55 20.95 -11.75
N GLN A 21 -46.96 19.76 -11.87
CA GLN A 21 -47.63 18.60 -12.45
C GLN A 21 -48.78 18.13 -11.57
N ILE A 22 -48.57 18.12 -10.25
CA ILE A 22 -49.60 17.73 -9.28
C ILE A 22 -50.78 18.70 -9.33
N SER A 23 -50.52 20.02 -9.30
CA SER A 23 -51.59 21.03 -9.44
C SER A 23 -52.32 20.92 -10.78
N GLY A 24 -51.62 20.62 -11.87
CA GLY A 24 -52.26 20.40 -13.18
C GLY A 24 -53.15 19.15 -13.21
N ILE A 25 -52.81 18.08 -12.48
CA ILE A 25 -53.68 16.91 -12.30
C ILE A 25 -54.92 17.29 -11.48
N GLU A 26 -54.74 18.10 -10.44
CA GLU A 26 -55.84 18.58 -9.58
C GLU A 26 -56.83 19.49 -10.35
N GLU A 27 -56.32 20.42 -11.16
CA GLU A 27 -57.13 21.37 -11.95
C GLU A 27 -57.95 20.69 -13.05
N LYS A 28 -57.41 19.65 -13.69
CA LYS A 28 -58.11 18.92 -14.77
C LYS A 28 -59.31 18.12 -14.24
N GLY A 29 -59.27 17.64 -13.00
CA GLY A 29 -60.36 16.84 -12.41
C GLY A 29 -60.55 15.43 -12.99
N GLU A 30 -59.73 15.00 -13.96
CA GLU A 30 -59.81 13.68 -14.61
C GLU A 30 -58.54 12.84 -14.37
N PRO A 31 -58.67 11.51 -14.17
CA PRO A 31 -57.53 10.61 -13.99
C PRO A 31 -56.54 10.67 -15.16
N GLN A 32 -55.27 11.00 -14.88
CA GLN A 32 -54.21 11.00 -15.88
C GLN A 32 -53.49 9.65 -15.88
N VAL A 33 -53.54 8.95 -17.02
CA VAL A 33 -52.88 7.64 -17.20
C VAL A 33 -51.42 7.80 -17.64
N TYR A 34 -51.10 8.91 -18.30
CA TYR A 34 -49.76 9.23 -18.78
C TYR A 34 -49.30 10.54 -18.15
N PHE A 35 -48.03 10.57 -17.75
CA PHE A 35 -47.38 11.77 -17.25
C PHE A 35 -45.90 11.74 -17.61
N ASP A 36 -45.31 12.92 -17.74
CA ASP A 36 -43.89 13.05 -18.02
C ASP A 36 -43.09 12.90 -16.73
N VAL A 37 -42.03 12.10 -16.78
CA VAL A 37 -41.04 12.03 -15.70
C VAL A 37 -39.94 13.05 -16.01
N LEU A 38 -39.86 14.10 -15.21
CA LEU A 38 -38.89 15.19 -15.38
C LEU A 38 -37.64 14.94 -14.54
N SER A 39 -36.51 15.53 -14.93
CA SER A 39 -35.31 15.47 -14.11
C SER A 39 -35.44 16.40 -12.90
N PRO A 40 -35.08 15.94 -11.68
CA PRO A 40 -35.12 16.78 -10.48
C PRO A 40 -33.98 17.82 -10.45
N ILE A 41 -32.96 17.65 -11.29
CA ILE A 41 -31.80 18.54 -11.37
C ILE A 41 -31.55 18.99 -12.80
N THR A 42 -30.97 20.18 -12.94
CA THR A 42 -30.37 20.61 -14.22
C THR A 42 -29.03 19.90 -14.40
N GLY A 43 -28.80 19.31 -15.57
CA GLY A 43 -27.53 18.62 -15.84
C GLY A 43 -27.47 18.02 -17.25
N THR A 44 -26.40 17.25 -17.48
CA THR A 44 -26.16 16.50 -18.71
C THR A 44 -26.57 15.03 -18.50
N VAL A 45 -27.28 14.45 -19.47
CA VAL A 45 -27.60 13.01 -19.46
C VAL A 45 -26.33 12.23 -19.78
N MET A 46 -25.77 11.56 -18.78
CA MET A 46 -24.56 10.75 -18.92
C MET A 46 -24.87 9.34 -19.41
N MET A 47 -25.98 8.77 -18.97
CA MET A 47 -26.45 7.46 -19.45
C MET A 47 -27.97 7.46 -19.62
N ARG A 48 -28.43 6.76 -20.65
CA ARG A 48 -29.84 6.46 -20.90
C ARG A 48 -30.01 4.95 -20.85
N HIS A 49 -30.78 4.45 -19.88
CA HIS A 49 -31.02 3.03 -19.65
C HIS A 49 -32.35 2.53 -20.22
N VAL A 50 -33.10 3.41 -20.89
CA VAL A 50 -34.44 3.12 -21.41
C VAL A 50 -34.58 3.55 -22.87
N ALA A 51 -35.33 2.78 -23.63
CA ALA A 51 -35.74 3.05 -25.01
C ALA A 51 -37.26 2.95 -25.15
N ILE A 52 -37.77 3.43 -26.30
CA ILE A 52 -39.19 3.36 -26.63
C ILE A 52 -39.57 1.88 -26.81
N GLY A 53 -40.65 1.47 -26.13
CA GLY A 53 -41.14 0.09 -26.15
C GLY A 53 -40.69 -0.75 -24.94
N ASP A 54 -39.76 -0.24 -24.13
CA ASP A 54 -39.32 -0.94 -22.93
C ASP A 54 -40.41 -0.95 -21.85
N TYR A 55 -40.51 -2.09 -21.15
CA TYR A 55 -41.28 -2.20 -19.93
C TYR A 55 -40.41 -1.87 -18.71
N ILE A 56 -40.85 -0.91 -17.91
CA ILE A 56 -40.10 -0.37 -16.78
C ILE A 56 -40.72 -0.86 -15.47
N LYS A 57 -39.89 -1.37 -14.56
CA LYS A 57 -40.32 -1.74 -13.20
C LYS A 57 -40.05 -0.61 -12.22
N GLU A 58 -40.82 -0.57 -11.12
CA GLU A 58 -40.53 0.34 -10.00
C GLU A 58 -39.08 0.20 -9.53
N GLY A 59 -38.41 1.33 -9.30
CA GLY A 59 -37.00 1.38 -8.93
C GLY A 59 -35.99 1.25 -10.08
N SER A 60 -36.45 1.03 -11.32
CA SER A 60 -35.54 0.98 -12.48
C SER A 60 -35.00 2.38 -12.78
N ALA A 61 -33.67 2.51 -12.85
CA ALA A 61 -33.03 3.75 -13.26
C ALA A 61 -33.25 4.00 -14.75
N LEU A 62 -33.80 5.17 -15.11
CA LEU A 62 -34.10 5.53 -16.50
C LEU A 62 -32.96 6.32 -17.14
N PHE A 63 -32.48 7.32 -16.42
CA PHE A 63 -31.43 8.22 -16.87
C PHE A 63 -30.46 8.48 -15.72
N LYS A 64 -29.17 8.61 -16.05
CA LYS A 64 -28.18 9.15 -15.13
C LYS A 64 -27.87 10.57 -15.55
N VAL A 65 -28.30 11.54 -14.76
CA VAL A 65 -28.07 12.97 -15.00
C VAL A 65 -27.00 13.47 -14.04
N VAL A 66 -26.06 14.23 -14.57
CA VAL A 66 -24.93 14.78 -13.79
C VAL A 66 -24.79 16.27 -14.05
N ASP A 67 -24.50 17.04 -13.01
CA ASP A 67 -24.10 18.44 -13.14
C ASP A 67 -22.59 18.50 -13.43
N LEU A 68 -22.21 19.12 -14.56
CA LEU A 68 -20.83 19.27 -15.01
C LEU A 68 -20.26 20.67 -14.73
N THR A 69 -21.02 21.56 -14.09
CA THR A 69 -20.57 22.93 -13.75
C THR A 69 -19.39 22.93 -12.78
N LYS A 70 -19.28 21.88 -11.97
CA LYS A 70 -18.14 21.59 -11.09
C LYS A 70 -17.69 20.17 -11.33
N VAL A 71 -16.39 19.99 -11.53
CA VAL A 71 -15.80 18.67 -11.76
C VAL A 71 -14.69 18.42 -10.75
N TRP A 72 -14.44 17.15 -10.48
CA TRP A 72 -13.30 16.73 -9.68
C TRP A 72 -12.19 16.28 -10.60
N ALA A 73 -10.98 16.76 -10.34
CA ALA A 73 -9.77 16.14 -10.87
C ALA A 73 -9.20 15.23 -9.78
N MET A 74 -8.97 13.97 -10.16
CA MET A 74 -8.49 12.91 -9.29
C MET A 74 -7.05 12.61 -9.67
N PHE A 75 -6.13 12.73 -8.71
CA PHE A 75 -4.73 12.42 -8.87
C PHE A 75 -4.35 11.19 -8.05
N ASP A 76 -3.40 10.43 -8.55
CA ASP A 76 -2.85 9.28 -7.85
C ASP A 76 -1.60 9.71 -7.11
N ALA A 77 -1.61 9.54 -5.79
CA ALA A 77 -0.45 9.79 -4.93
C ALA A 77 0.08 8.46 -4.40
N TYR A 78 1.38 8.23 -4.56
CA TYR A 78 2.03 7.05 -3.98
C TYR A 78 2.11 7.16 -2.46
N GLU A 79 2.16 6.01 -1.79
CA GLU A 79 2.30 5.93 -0.33
C GLU A 79 3.50 6.73 0.20
N SER A 80 4.61 6.76 -0.54
CA SER A 80 5.81 7.55 -0.22
C SER A 80 5.57 9.07 -0.23
N ASP A 81 4.60 9.52 -1.02
CA ASP A 81 4.37 10.93 -1.32
C ASP A 81 3.33 11.55 -0.39
N LEU A 82 2.44 10.72 0.18
CA LEU A 82 1.38 11.16 1.09
C LEU A 82 1.83 12.03 2.27
N PRO A 83 2.98 11.79 2.93
CA PRO A 83 3.47 12.67 3.99
C PRO A 83 3.66 14.13 3.55
N TRP A 84 3.87 14.36 2.25
CA TRP A 84 4.12 15.68 1.67
C TRP A 84 2.85 16.39 1.20
N ILE A 85 1.71 15.70 1.19
CA ILE A 85 0.46 16.21 0.63
C ILE A 85 -0.53 16.46 1.76
N LYS A 86 -1.01 17.70 1.88
CA LYS A 86 -2.02 18.10 2.85
C LYS A 86 -3.25 18.69 2.17
N VAL A 87 -4.39 18.55 2.85
CA VAL A 87 -5.62 19.24 2.44
C VAL A 87 -5.38 20.74 2.51
N GLY A 88 -5.70 21.44 1.41
CA GLY A 88 -5.45 22.87 1.24
C GLY A 88 -4.20 23.22 0.44
N ASP A 89 -3.32 22.25 0.13
CA ASP A 89 -2.15 22.48 -0.71
C ASP A 89 -2.53 22.91 -2.13
N GLN A 90 -1.69 23.75 -2.72
CA GLN A 90 -1.88 24.25 -4.08
C GLN A 90 -1.36 23.21 -5.08
N LEU A 91 -2.22 22.79 -6.00
CA LEU A 91 -1.90 21.83 -7.05
C LEU A 91 -2.13 22.49 -8.41
N ASP A 92 -1.06 22.57 -9.19
CA ASP A 92 -1.10 23.04 -10.57
C ASP A 92 -1.15 21.84 -11.50
N PHE A 93 -2.06 21.84 -12.46
CA PHE A 93 -2.25 20.73 -13.38
C PHE A 93 -2.56 21.15 -14.79
N THR A 94 -2.31 20.23 -15.71
CA THR A 94 -2.56 20.36 -17.14
C THR A 94 -3.40 19.18 -17.60
N ILE A 95 -4.24 19.42 -18.60
CA ILE A 95 -5.12 18.39 -19.17
C ILE A 95 -4.65 18.14 -20.60
N GLN A 96 -4.35 16.88 -20.94
CA GLN A 96 -3.79 16.54 -22.26
C GLN A 96 -4.74 16.91 -23.41
N ALA A 97 -6.06 16.85 -23.17
CA ALA A 97 -7.07 17.25 -24.14
C ALA A 97 -7.14 18.77 -24.38
N LEU A 98 -6.50 19.58 -23.53
CA LEU A 98 -6.49 21.05 -23.59
C LEU A 98 -5.04 21.58 -23.42
N PRO A 99 -4.14 21.31 -24.38
CA PRO A 99 -2.74 21.70 -24.27
C PRO A 99 -2.59 23.23 -24.19
N GLY A 100 -1.59 23.69 -23.43
CA GLY A 100 -1.27 25.11 -23.26
C GLY A 100 -2.15 25.83 -22.23
N ARG A 101 -3.03 25.13 -21.51
CA ARG A 101 -3.78 25.68 -20.37
C ARG A 101 -3.30 25.04 -19.08
N ASN A 102 -2.90 25.89 -18.13
CA ASN A 102 -2.61 25.49 -16.77
C ASN A 102 -3.84 25.78 -15.91
N PHE A 103 -4.17 24.83 -15.06
CA PHE A 103 -5.23 24.93 -14.07
C PHE A 103 -4.57 24.89 -12.69
N SER A 104 -5.17 25.61 -11.74
CA SER A 104 -4.66 25.68 -10.39
C SER A 104 -5.83 25.48 -9.44
N ALA A 105 -5.72 24.51 -8.54
CA ALA A 105 -6.77 24.17 -7.58
C ALA A 105 -6.16 23.72 -6.25
N LYS A 106 -6.98 23.73 -5.20
CA LYS A 106 -6.56 23.26 -3.88
C LYS A 106 -6.98 21.82 -3.67
N VAL A 107 -6.14 21.05 -2.99
CA VAL A 107 -6.48 19.71 -2.51
C VAL A 107 -7.68 19.83 -1.57
N SER A 108 -8.81 19.27 -1.98
CA SER A 108 -10.06 19.28 -1.21
C SER A 108 -10.22 18.03 -0.35
N TYR A 109 -9.66 16.90 -0.79
CA TYR A 109 -9.77 15.64 -0.08
C TYR A 109 -8.63 14.68 -0.46
N ILE A 110 -8.16 13.91 0.52
CA ILE A 110 -7.21 12.82 0.33
C ILE A 110 -7.92 11.56 0.83
N ASP A 111 -7.97 10.53 -0.01
CA ASP A 111 -8.57 9.24 0.34
C ASP A 111 -7.79 8.60 1.50
N PRO A 112 -8.43 8.27 2.64
CA PRO A 112 -7.76 7.62 3.75
C PRO A 112 -7.36 6.17 3.44
N PHE A 113 -7.86 5.59 2.35
CA PHE A 113 -7.55 4.23 1.94
C PHE A 113 -6.56 4.21 0.77
N ILE A 114 -5.53 3.37 0.89
CA ILE A 114 -4.59 3.08 -0.19
C ILE A 114 -5.10 1.84 -0.92
N ASN A 115 -5.16 1.89 -2.24
CA ASN A 115 -5.48 0.71 -3.03
C ASN A 115 -4.34 -0.32 -2.91
N GLY A 116 -4.64 -1.51 -2.40
CA GLY A 116 -3.62 -2.55 -2.14
C GLY A 116 -2.94 -3.12 -3.39
N GLN A 117 -3.58 -3.01 -4.57
CA GLN A 117 -3.03 -3.46 -5.84
C GLN A 117 -2.08 -2.42 -6.46
N THR A 118 -2.49 -1.15 -6.48
CA THR A 118 -1.74 -0.08 -7.14
C THR A 118 -0.84 0.72 -6.18
N ARG A 119 -1.00 0.54 -4.86
CA ARG A 119 -0.27 1.27 -3.80
C ARG A 119 -0.37 2.80 -3.90
N VAL A 120 -1.49 3.28 -4.44
CA VAL A 120 -1.81 4.72 -4.51
C VAL A 120 -3.06 5.04 -3.71
N ALA A 121 -3.09 6.25 -3.16
CA ALA A 121 -4.30 6.87 -2.64
C ALA A 121 -4.77 7.95 -3.62
N LYS A 122 -6.09 8.21 -3.62
CA LYS A 122 -6.70 9.23 -4.48
C LYS A 122 -6.66 10.60 -3.82
N VAL A 123 -6.08 11.57 -4.50
CA VAL A 123 -6.08 12.99 -4.12
C VAL A 123 -7.06 13.74 -5.01
N ARG A 124 -8.04 14.40 -4.41
CA ARG A 124 -9.12 15.10 -5.10
C ARG A 124 -8.90 16.60 -5.02
N VAL A 125 -9.07 17.27 -6.16
CA VAL A 125 -9.20 18.73 -6.25
C VAL A 125 -10.55 19.07 -6.89
N GLU A 126 -11.19 20.14 -6.44
CA GLU A 126 -12.43 20.65 -7.03
C GLU A 126 -12.12 21.76 -8.03
N VAL A 127 -12.69 21.66 -9.23
CA VAL A 127 -12.42 22.56 -10.35
C VAL A 127 -13.74 23.11 -10.89
N SER A 128 -13.82 24.44 -10.95
CA SER A 128 -14.96 25.13 -11.58
C SER A 128 -14.92 24.95 -13.10
N ASN A 129 -16.03 24.50 -13.68
CA ASN A 129 -16.19 24.23 -15.11
C ASN A 129 -17.41 24.95 -15.71
N PRO A 130 -17.52 26.29 -15.57
CA PRO A 130 -18.71 27.04 -16.01
C PRO A 130 -18.93 26.99 -17.53
N LYS A 131 -17.86 26.77 -18.31
CA LYS A 131 -17.93 26.65 -19.78
C LYS A 131 -18.18 25.21 -20.25
N MET A 132 -18.31 24.24 -19.33
CA MET A 132 -18.49 22.81 -19.61
C MET A 132 -17.44 22.23 -20.58
N THR A 133 -16.23 22.80 -20.58
CA THR A 133 -15.13 22.37 -21.44
C THR A 133 -14.43 21.13 -20.88
N LEU A 134 -14.39 21.01 -19.56
CA LEU A 134 -13.84 19.84 -18.89
C LEU A 134 -14.86 18.71 -18.95
N LYS A 135 -14.47 17.57 -19.50
CA LYS A 135 -15.30 16.37 -19.56
C LYS A 135 -14.77 15.34 -18.56
N PRO A 136 -15.65 14.52 -17.97
CA PRO A 136 -15.22 13.36 -17.19
C PRO A 136 -14.28 12.46 -17.99
N GLU A 137 -13.44 11.69 -17.28
CA GLU A 137 -12.45 10.76 -17.86
C GLU A 137 -11.32 11.42 -18.69
N MET A 138 -11.21 12.75 -18.70
CA MET A 138 -10.04 13.41 -19.28
C MET A 138 -8.79 13.16 -18.43
N PHE A 139 -7.68 12.82 -19.10
CA PHE A 139 -6.41 12.61 -18.43
C PHE A 139 -5.76 13.94 -18.03
N THR A 140 -5.30 14.00 -16.78
CA THR A 140 -4.69 15.17 -16.17
C THR A 140 -3.34 14.83 -15.55
N THR A 141 -2.42 15.77 -15.57
CA THR A 141 -1.11 15.64 -14.92
C THR A 141 -0.88 16.87 -14.07
N GLY A 142 -0.59 16.65 -12.78
CA GLY A 142 -0.45 17.70 -11.79
C GLY A 142 0.93 17.67 -11.13
N ILE A 143 1.39 18.85 -10.74
CA ILE A 143 2.56 19.07 -9.91
C ILE A 143 2.05 19.78 -8.65
N LEU A 144 2.39 19.22 -7.49
CA LEU A 144 2.07 19.80 -6.20
C LEU A 144 3.37 20.24 -5.55
N GLU A 145 3.44 21.52 -5.15
CA GLU A 145 4.56 22.06 -4.40
C GLU A 145 4.24 22.05 -2.91
N SER A 146 4.93 21.20 -2.16
CA SER A 146 4.70 21.06 -0.72
C SER A 146 5.46 22.12 0.07
N LYS A 147 4.74 22.91 0.86
CA LYS A 147 5.33 23.87 1.81
C LYS A 147 5.90 23.21 3.07
N PHE A 148 5.64 21.92 3.27
CA PHE A 148 6.11 21.19 4.45
C PHE A 148 7.64 21.19 4.56
N ALA A 149 8.34 21.15 3.43
CA ALA A 149 9.80 21.18 3.36
C ALA A 149 10.43 22.51 3.86
N GLU A 150 9.71 23.63 3.79
CA GLU A 150 10.25 24.95 4.21
C GLU A 150 10.08 25.20 5.71
N SER A 151 9.16 24.49 6.37
CA SER A 151 8.73 24.80 7.74
C SER A 151 9.19 23.78 8.78
N SER A 152 9.81 22.68 8.37
CA SER A 152 10.39 21.67 9.25
C SER A 152 11.88 21.97 9.47
N ASN A 153 12.30 22.12 10.74
CA ASN A 153 13.72 22.22 11.12
C ASN A 153 14.42 20.86 11.05
N GLU A 154 14.15 20.10 9.99
CA GLU A 154 14.57 18.72 9.78
C GLU A 154 15.83 18.68 8.92
N ILE A 155 16.77 17.78 9.25
CA ILE A 155 18.03 17.65 8.53
C ILE A 155 17.77 16.89 7.22
N LEU A 156 18.16 17.49 6.09
CA LEU A 156 18.09 16.87 4.77
C LEU A 156 19.46 16.40 4.31
N ILE A 157 19.57 15.16 3.85
CA ILE A 157 20.80 14.61 3.28
C ILE A 157 20.59 14.12 1.84
N PRO A 158 21.58 14.26 0.94
CA PRO A 158 21.46 13.76 -0.42
C PRO A 158 21.33 12.24 -0.47
N LYS A 159 20.50 11.72 -1.38
CA LYS A 159 20.35 10.26 -1.57
C LYS A 159 21.68 9.53 -1.80
N SER A 160 22.63 10.18 -2.48
CA SER A 160 23.94 9.60 -2.80
C SER A 160 24.85 9.37 -1.59
N SER A 161 24.55 10.01 -0.46
CA SER A 161 25.33 9.85 0.79
C SER A 161 24.94 8.60 1.60
N ILE A 162 23.82 7.97 1.24
CA ILE A 162 23.20 6.91 2.04
C ILE A 162 23.62 5.55 1.50
N LEU A 163 24.02 4.69 2.43
CA LEU A 163 24.32 3.29 2.22
C LEU A 163 23.26 2.41 2.90
N TRP A 164 22.68 1.47 2.17
CA TRP A 164 21.58 0.63 2.63
C TRP A 164 22.06 -0.77 3.01
N THR A 165 21.72 -1.22 4.22
CA THR A 165 21.94 -2.61 4.65
C THR A 165 20.64 -3.25 5.12
N GLY A 166 19.86 -3.73 4.16
CA GLY A 166 18.52 -4.25 4.41
C GLY A 166 17.59 -3.16 4.95
N LYS A 167 17.34 -3.17 6.26
CA LYS A 167 16.47 -2.20 6.95
C LYS A 167 17.21 -0.99 7.53
N ARG A 168 18.55 -0.97 7.52
CA ARG A 168 19.35 0.10 8.13
C ARG A 168 19.86 1.04 7.05
N ALA A 169 19.87 2.33 7.37
CA ALA A 169 20.52 3.37 6.59
C ALA A 169 21.79 3.83 7.33
N ILE A 170 22.87 3.96 6.58
CA ILE A 170 24.21 4.29 7.08
C ILE A 170 24.76 5.46 6.30
N VAL A 171 25.46 6.35 6.98
CA VAL A 171 26.22 7.45 6.39
C VAL A 171 27.61 7.51 7.00
N TYR A 172 28.54 8.08 6.24
CA TYR A 172 29.91 8.32 6.69
C TYR A 172 30.11 9.80 7.01
N VAL A 173 30.30 10.10 8.29
CA VAL A 173 30.48 11.47 8.80
C VAL A 173 31.97 11.79 8.90
N LYS A 174 32.39 12.92 8.35
CA LYS A 174 33.78 13.36 8.40
C LYS A 174 34.15 13.82 9.82
N VAL A 175 35.28 13.35 10.31
CA VAL A 175 35.82 13.77 11.60
C VAL A 175 36.54 15.11 11.42
N PRO A 176 36.17 16.16 12.17
CA PRO A 176 36.87 17.44 12.09
C PRO A 176 38.30 17.35 12.66
N ASN A 177 39.17 18.28 12.26
CA ASN A 177 40.52 18.48 12.81
C ASN A 177 41.48 17.28 12.68
N ARG A 178 41.48 16.61 11.52
CA ARG A 178 42.48 15.59 11.13
C ARG A 178 43.20 16.03 9.87
N GLU A 179 44.50 15.81 9.79
CA GLU A 179 45.30 16.11 8.59
C GLU A 179 44.85 15.28 7.38
N THR A 180 44.39 14.05 7.60
CA THR A 180 43.82 13.17 6.57
C THR A 180 42.29 13.08 6.70
N PRO A 181 41.52 13.19 5.61
CA PRO A 181 40.06 13.07 5.64
C PRO A 181 39.66 11.69 6.16
N SER A 182 39.16 11.67 7.40
CA SER A 182 38.75 10.46 8.10
C SER A 182 37.24 10.46 8.24
N PHE A 183 36.62 9.31 8.04
CA PHE A 183 35.16 9.16 8.10
C PHE A 183 34.78 8.14 9.17
N LEU A 184 33.69 8.40 9.89
CA LEU A 184 33.10 7.50 10.87
C LEU A 184 31.76 6.95 10.37
N TYR A 185 31.60 5.64 10.53
CA TYR A 185 30.34 4.95 10.32
C TYR A 185 29.28 5.49 11.27
N ARG A 186 28.10 5.82 10.73
CA ARG A 186 26.94 6.19 11.53
C ARG A 186 25.66 5.61 10.99
N GLN A 187 24.94 4.90 11.83
CA GLN A 187 23.58 4.47 11.52
C GLN A 187 22.61 5.63 11.77
N ILE A 188 21.69 5.84 10.82
CA ILE A 188 20.69 6.90 10.88
C ILE A 188 19.30 6.33 10.70
N VAL A 189 18.30 7.07 11.20
CA VAL A 189 16.89 6.79 10.96
C VAL A 189 16.37 7.80 9.95
N LEU A 190 15.96 7.31 8.79
CA LEU A 190 15.41 8.14 7.72
C LEU A 190 13.92 8.41 7.94
N GLY A 191 13.51 9.61 7.56
CA GLY A 191 12.14 10.04 7.42
C GLY A 191 11.65 9.93 5.98
N PRO A 192 10.62 10.70 5.61
CA PRO A 192 10.07 10.68 4.26
C PRO A 192 11.09 11.17 3.22
N GLU A 193 10.91 10.74 1.98
CA GLU A 193 11.77 11.09 0.85
C GLU A 193 11.40 12.47 0.28
N ALA A 194 12.35 13.41 0.24
CA ALA A 194 12.14 14.77 -0.24
C ALA A 194 12.85 14.99 -1.58
N GLY A 195 12.29 14.46 -2.67
CA GLY A 195 12.84 14.62 -4.02
C GLY A 195 14.23 13.99 -4.17
N SER A 196 15.30 14.81 -4.28
CA SER A 196 16.70 14.34 -4.33
C SER A 196 17.36 14.13 -2.96
N PHE A 197 16.62 14.36 -1.89
CA PHE A 197 17.09 14.28 -0.51
C PHE A 197 16.23 13.32 0.32
N PHE A 198 16.73 12.89 1.48
CA PHE A 198 15.94 12.27 2.53
C PHE A 198 15.96 13.12 3.78
N VAL A 199 14.84 13.14 4.49
CA VAL A 199 14.76 13.64 5.87
C VAL A 199 15.50 12.68 6.80
N VAL A 200 16.26 13.21 7.74
CA VAL A 200 16.89 12.43 8.81
C VAL A 200 16.15 12.72 10.11
N LYS A 201 15.56 11.68 10.70
CA LYS A 201 14.87 11.77 11.99
C LYS A 201 15.85 11.69 13.16
N GLU A 202 16.84 10.79 13.06
CA GLU A 202 17.81 10.55 14.12
C GLU A 202 19.17 10.15 13.55
N GLY A 203 20.22 10.46 14.30
CA GLY A 203 21.59 10.00 14.04
C GLY A 203 22.49 11.00 13.33
N LEU A 204 22.03 12.21 13.02
CA LEU A 204 22.89 13.31 12.58
C LEU A 204 22.55 14.59 13.32
N ASN A 205 23.55 15.45 13.47
CA ASN A 205 23.39 16.80 13.99
C ASN A 205 23.63 17.82 12.88
N GLU A 206 23.02 19.00 13.04
CA GLU A 206 23.23 20.11 12.11
C GLU A 206 24.71 20.55 12.10
N GLY A 207 25.23 20.85 10.91
CA GLY A 207 26.62 21.26 10.70
C GLY A 207 27.62 20.10 10.52
N GLU A 208 27.20 18.85 10.63
CA GLU A 208 28.07 17.70 10.35
C GLU A 208 28.29 17.51 8.84
N GLU A 209 29.56 17.33 8.44
CA GLU A 209 29.93 17.04 7.06
C GLU A 209 29.84 15.54 6.77
N ILE A 210 29.11 15.16 5.71
CA ILE A 210 28.94 13.76 5.29
C ILE A 210 29.55 13.50 3.90
N ALA A 211 29.97 12.27 3.66
CA ALA A 211 30.42 11.85 2.34
C ALA A 211 29.23 11.69 1.37
N THR A 212 29.25 12.43 0.26
CA THR A 212 28.19 12.37 -0.78
C THR A 212 28.60 11.58 -2.02
N ASN A 213 29.90 11.42 -2.24
CA ASN A 213 30.50 10.73 -3.39
C ASN A 213 31.53 9.71 -2.92
N GLY A 214 31.60 8.56 -3.61
CA GLY A 214 32.59 7.52 -3.29
C GLY A 214 32.34 6.77 -1.98
N VAL A 215 31.13 6.83 -1.42
CA VAL A 215 30.75 6.21 -0.14
C VAL A 215 31.06 4.71 -0.06
N PHE A 216 30.90 3.96 -1.15
CA PHE A 216 31.27 2.55 -1.21
C PHE A 216 32.77 2.29 -1.09
N LYS A 217 33.62 3.21 -1.58
CA LYS A 217 35.08 3.08 -1.44
C LYS A 217 35.51 3.30 0.01
N ILE A 218 34.84 4.22 0.70
CA ILE A 218 35.06 4.49 2.12
C ILE A 218 34.64 3.26 2.94
N ASP A 219 33.47 2.68 2.64
CA ASP A 219 32.98 1.46 3.30
C ASP A 219 33.91 0.26 3.10
N ALA A 220 34.35 0.02 1.85
CA ALA A 220 35.28 -1.05 1.54
C ALA A 220 36.63 -0.89 2.26
N ALA A 221 37.16 0.33 2.32
CA ALA A 221 38.39 0.61 3.06
C ALA A 221 38.20 0.40 4.58
N ALA A 222 37.08 0.85 5.14
CA ALA A 222 36.74 0.61 6.54
C ALA A 222 36.65 -0.89 6.84
N GLN A 223 35.99 -1.65 5.97
CA GLN A 223 35.86 -3.11 6.09
C GLN A 223 37.22 -3.83 6.04
N LEU A 224 38.12 -3.45 5.12
CA LEU A 224 39.46 -4.05 5.02
C LEU A 224 40.31 -3.83 6.27
N ILE A 225 40.17 -2.67 6.91
CA ILE A 225 40.91 -2.29 8.13
C ILE A 225 40.22 -2.86 9.39
N GLY A 226 39.06 -3.50 9.25
CA GLY A 226 38.28 -4.07 10.36
C GLY A 226 37.54 -3.01 11.19
N LEU A 227 37.32 -1.83 10.62
CA LEU A 227 36.44 -0.80 11.19
C LEU A 227 34.97 -1.12 10.87
N SER A 228 34.06 -0.44 11.59
CA SER A 228 32.62 -0.55 11.33
C SER A 228 32.29 -0.22 9.87
N SER A 229 31.56 -1.14 9.24
CA SER A 229 31.13 -1.07 7.84
C SER A 229 29.71 -1.59 7.70
N MET A 230 29.14 -1.45 6.50
CA MET A 230 27.84 -2.02 6.14
C MET A 230 27.72 -3.51 6.48
N MET A 231 28.77 -4.29 6.21
CA MET A 231 28.79 -5.74 6.37
C MET A 231 29.26 -6.19 7.76
N ASN A 232 30.06 -5.35 8.44
CA ASN A 232 30.53 -5.62 9.80
C ASN A 232 30.30 -4.41 10.72
N PRO A 233 29.12 -4.27 11.35
CA PRO A 233 28.78 -3.10 12.16
C PRO A 233 29.59 -3.00 13.45
N ASP A 234 29.86 -4.13 14.10
CA ASP A 234 30.57 -4.20 15.39
C ASP A 234 32.10 -4.07 15.23
N GLY A 235 32.59 -4.04 13.99
CA GLY A 235 34.02 -4.02 13.67
C GLY A 235 34.71 -5.36 13.94
N GLY A 236 36.01 -5.43 13.70
CA GLY A 236 36.83 -6.63 13.88
C GLY A 236 37.34 -7.24 12.58
N LYS A 237 38.21 -8.26 12.71
CA LYS A 237 38.88 -8.91 11.58
C LYS A 237 37.84 -9.49 10.61
N VAL A 238 37.85 -8.98 9.38
CA VAL A 238 37.14 -9.60 8.27
C VAL A 238 37.73 -10.99 8.03
N SER A 239 36.90 -12.03 8.18
CA SER A 239 37.28 -13.38 7.78
C SER A 239 37.26 -13.45 6.26
N THR A 240 38.40 -13.13 5.64
CA THR A 240 38.63 -13.43 4.24
C THR A 240 38.74 -14.94 4.11
N GLY A 241 37.76 -15.55 3.48
CA GLY A 241 37.70 -17.00 3.32
C GLY A 241 38.89 -17.57 2.55
N HIS A 242 39.47 -18.62 3.15
CA HIS A 242 40.17 -19.76 2.56
C HIS A 242 41.64 -19.55 2.17
N ASP A 243 42.53 -19.74 3.15
CA ASP A 243 43.84 -20.34 2.91
C ASP A 243 43.78 -21.82 3.32
N HIS A 244 43.83 -22.71 2.32
CA HIS A 244 44.06 -24.13 2.57
C HIS A 244 45.55 -24.37 2.77
N THR A 245 46.02 -24.29 4.02
CA THR A 245 47.21 -25.05 4.42
C THR A 245 47.05 -25.50 5.87
N SER A 246 46.73 -26.77 6.05
CA SER A 246 46.67 -27.44 7.35
C SER A 246 48.05 -27.86 7.81
N LEU A 247 48.48 -27.39 8.98
CA LEU A 247 49.43 -28.05 9.89
C LEU A 247 49.07 -27.70 11.36
N PRO A 248 49.28 -28.61 12.33
CA PRO A 248 48.59 -28.58 13.64
C PRO A 248 49.43 -28.00 14.80
N ASP A 249 48.66 -27.63 15.84
CA ASP A 249 48.94 -27.53 17.28
C ASP A 249 50.04 -26.58 17.81
N GLU A 250 49.62 -25.67 18.69
CA GLU A 250 50.09 -25.65 20.09
C GLU A 250 49.13 -24.84 20.99
N GLN A 251 48.75 -25.44 22.11
CA GLN A 251 47.95 -24.86 23.20
C GLN A 251 48.86 -24.04 24.13
N ASP A 252 48.36 -22.94 24.71
CA ASP A 252 48.07 -22.86 26.16
C ASP A 252 47.58 -21.45 26.62
N PRO A 253 46.99 -21.33 27.83
CA PRO A 253 45.82 -20.49 28.11
C PRO A 253 46.17 -19.19 28.87
N VAL A 254 45.16 -18.35 29.18
CA VAL A 254 44.91 -17.75 30.53
C VAL A 254 43.78 -16.70 30.52
N GLU A 255 42.82 -16.97 31.43
CA GLU A 255 41.99 -16.10 32.28
C GLU A 255 40.98 -15.06 31.73
N THR A 256 39.71 -15.42 31.95
CA THR A 256 38.70 -14.69 32.74
C THR A 256 38.74 -13.16 32.80
N SER A 257 37.70 -12.54 32.24
CA SER A 257 36.88 -11.62 33.02
C SER A 257 35.41 -11.74 32.63
N LYS A 258 34.61 -12.18 33.61
CA LYS A 258 33.15 -12.07 33.58
C LYS A 258 32.79 -10.59 33.61
N SER A 259 31.95 -10.14 32.69
CA SER A 259 31.03 -9.03 32.97
C SER A 259 29.71 -9.33 32.28
N GLU A 260 28.78 -9.82 33.08
CA GLU A 260 27.37 -9.84 32.76
C GLU A 260 26.90 -8.41 32.57
N ILE A 261 26.42 -8.07 31.37
CA ILE A 261 25.45 -7.00 31.20
C ILE A 261 24.22 -7.63 30.57
N LYS A 262 23.25 -7.93 31.44
CA LYS A 262 21.87 -8.24 31.09
C LYS A 262 21.32 -7.12 30.19
N SER A 263 21.12 -7.42 28.92
CA SER A 263 20.18 -6.70 28.06
C SER A 263 19.07 -7.68 27.67
N THR A 264 18.00 -7.67 28.45
CA THR A 264 16.71 -8.25 28.11
C THR A 264 16.13 -7.52 26.90
N LYS A 265 16.40 -8.01 25.69
CA LYS A 265 15.59 -7.78 24.50
C LYS A 265 14.92 -9.11 24.13
N LYS A 266 13.61 -9.23 24.41
CA LYS A 266 12.77 -10.30 23.88
C LYS A 266 12.89 -10.27 22.36
N ALA A 267 13.56 -11.27 21.78
CA ALA A 267 13.60 -11.49 20.35
C ALA A 267 12.16 -11.72 19.85
N SER A 268 11.72 -10.92 18.88
CA SER A 268 10.50 -11.23 18.13
C SER A 268 10.70 -12.57 17.44
N THR A 269 9.89 -13.54 17.83
CA THR A 269 9.99 -14.95 17.44
C THR A 269 8.94 -15.33 16.40
N ILE A 270 8.18 -14.34 15.93
CA ILE A 270 7.16 -14.45 14.91
C ILE A 270 7.81 -14.19 13.53
N THR A 271 7.72 -15.17 12.64
CA THR A 271 8.26 -15.13 11.27
C THR A 271 7.13 -15.27 10.25
N HIS A 272 7.26 -14.60 9.11
CA HIS A 272 6.33 -14.73 7.97
C HIS A 272 7.02 -15.44 6.81
N GLU A 273 6.40 -16.50 6.31
CA GLU A 273 6.87 -17.33 5.20
C GLU A 273 5.78 -17.40 4.13
N LYS A 274 6.18 -17.61 2.88
CA LYS A 274 5.24 -17.88 1.77
C LYS A 274 5.77 -19.02 0.91
N PHE A 275 4.91 -19.98 0.62
CA PHE A 275 5.28 -21.14 -0.17
C PHE A 275 4.12 -21.67 -1.01
N LYS A 276 4.45 -22.47 -2.03
CA LYS A 276 3.46 -23.01 -2.95
C LYS A 276 2.74 -24.21 -2.34
N VAL A 277 1.41 -24.23 -2.45
CA VAL A 277 0.55 -25.35 -2.04
C VAL A 277 -0.45 -25.65 -3.14
N SER A 278 -0.54 -26.92 -3.53
CA SER A 278 -1.39 -27.37 -4.63
C SER A 278 -2.85 -27.51 -4.20
N GLY A 279 -3.74 -26.83 -4.91
CA GLY A 279 -5.18 -26.85 -4.73
C GLY A 279 -5.89 -26.16 -5.90
N ASN A 280 -7.17 -26.45 -6.11
CA ASN A 280 -7.93 -26.03 -7.29
C ASN A 280 -9.27 -25.34 -6.98
N CYS A 281 -9.75 -25.35 -5.73
CA CYS A 281 -11.07 -24.82 -5.40
C CYS A 281 -11.14 -24.22 -3.99
N GLU A 282 -12.26 -23.58 -3.68
CA GLU A 282 -12.51 -22.95 -2.38
C GLU A 282 -12.50 -23.95 -1.21
N MET A 283 -12.92 -25.20 -1.43
CA MET A 283 -12.78 -26.26 -0.41
C MET A 283 -11.32 -26.64 -0.14
N CYS A 284 -10.41 -26.45 -1.11
CA CYS A 284 -8.97 -26.62 -0.88
C CYS A 284 -8.47 -25.53 0.05
N LYS A 285 -8.91 -24.27 -0.17
CA LYS A 285 -8.54 -23.13 0.66
C LYS A 285 -8.86 -23.39 2.13
N ASP A 286 -10.11 -23.70 2.41
CA ASP A 286 -10.58 -23.98 3.78
C ASP A 286 -9.78 -25.11 4.44
N ARG A 287 -9.47 -26.17 3.68
CA ARG A 287 -8.74 -27.33 4.20
C ARG A 287 -7.29 -27.00 4.50
N ILE A 288 -6.61 -26.29 3.60
CA ILE A 288 -5.20 -25.88 3.75
C ILE A 288 -5.07 -24.91 4.93
N GLU A 289 -5.91 -23.87 4.99
CA GLU A 289 -5.88 -22.86 6.05
C GLU A 289 -6.19 -23.47 7.42
N LYS A 290 -7.23 -24.31 7.52
CA LYS A 290 -7.55 -25.03 8.78
C LYS A 290 -6.43 -25.97 9.21
N ALA A 291 -5.77 -26.65 8.28
CA ALA A 291 -4.66 -27.54 8.60
C ALA A 291 -3.46 -26.76 9.17
N ALA A 292 -3.10 -25.63 8.57
CA ALA A 292 -2.03 -24.78 9.06
C ALA A 292 -2.36 -24.16 10.43
N LEU A 293 -3.57 -23.59 10.59
CA LEU A 293 -4.02 -22.99 11.86
C LEU A 293 -4.20 -24.00 13.00
N SER A 294 -4.30 -25.30 12.70
CA SER A 294 -4.41 -26.33 13.73
C SER A 294 -3.11 -26.54 14.53
N LEU A 295 -1.97 -26.04 14.04
CA LEU A 295 -0.69 -26.12 14.73
C LEU A 295 -0.56 -25.00 15.75
N LYS A 296 -0.25 -25.36 16.99
CA LYS A 296 0.04 -24.39 18.06
C LYS A 296 1.30 -23.62 17.68
N GLY A 297 1.16 -22.30 17.50
CA GLY A 297 2.23 -21.42 17.06
C GLY A 297 1.98 -20.79 15.70
N VAL A 298 0.96 -21.21 14.95
CA VAL A 298 0.56 -20.52 13.70
C VAL A 298 -0.48 -19.44 14.03
N ASN A 299 -0.16 -18.20 13.70
CA ASN A 299 -1.00 -17.03 13.98
C ASN A 299 -1.93 -16.67 12.81
N LEU A 300 -1.48 -16.88 11.58
CA LEU A 300 -2.21 -16.56 10.36
C LEU A 300 -1.84 -17.55 9.26
N ALA A 301 -2.83 -18.03 8.51
CA ALA A 301 -2.63 -18.82 7.30
C ALA A 301 -3.68 -18.40 6.26
N GLU A 302 -3.23 -17.85 5.13
CA GLU A 302 -4.09 -17.40 4.03
C GLU A 302 -3.62 -18.00 2.70
N TRP A 303 -4.47 -18.76 2.04
CA TRP A 303 -4.17 -19.41 0.76
C TRP A 303 -4.99 -18.82 -0.39
N GLY A 304 -4.30 -18.47 -1.48
CA GLY A 304 -4.94 -17.93 -2.69
C GLY A 304 -5.27 -19.01 -3.71
N ILE A 305 -6.53 -19.08 -4.16
CA ILE A 305 -6.98 -20.04 -5.20
C ILE A 305 -6.27 -19.77 -6.54
N GLU A 306 -6.17 -18.50 -6.95
CA GLU A 306 -5.55 -18.11 -8.23
C GLU A 306 -4.03 -18.23 -8.19
N THR A 307 -3.41 -17.86 -7.07
CA THR A 307 -1.94 -17.82 -6.93
C THR A 307 -1.34 -19.16 -6.52
N LYS A 308 -2.13 -20.05 -5.91
CA LYS A 308 -1.69 -21.30 -5.28
C LYS A 308 -0.58 -21.10 -4.23
N MET A 309 -0.53 -19.91 -3.63
CA MET A 309 0.45 -19.52 -2.61
C MET A 309 -0.22 -19.46 -1.25
N LEU A 310 0.43 -20.07 -0.25
CA LEU A 310 0.07 -19.92 1.17
C LEU A 310 0.95 -18.86 1.80
N HIS A 311 0.33 -17.87 2.43
CA HIS A 311 0.98 -16.90 3.32
C HIS A 311 0.79 -17.38 4.76
N ILE A 312 1.88 -17.56 5.49
CA ILE A 312 1.80 -18.04 6.88
C ILE A 312 2.64 -17.18 7.81
N THR A 313 2.10 -16.89 8.98
CA THR A 313 2.81 -16.23 10.09
C THR A 313 2.81 -17.16 11.28
N PHE A 314 3.99 -17.50 11.80
CA PHE A 314 4.12 -18.45 12.91
C PHE A 314 5.32 -18.14 13.82
N ASP A 315 5.24 -18.65 15.05
CA ASP A 315 6.29 -18.57 16.06
C ASP A 315 7.30 -19.71 15.89
N VAL A 316 8.54 -19.37 15.55
CA VAL A 316 9.63 -20.34 15.29
C VAL A 316 10.02 -21.15 16.53
N ASN A 317 9.66 -20.69 17.73
CA ASN A 317 9.89 -21.44 18.96
C ASN A 317 8.83 -22.51 19.21
N GLN A 318 7.64 -22.38 18.60
CA GLN A 318 6.51 -23.28 18.85
C GLN A 318 6.32 -24.29 17.73
N VAL A 319 6.62 -23.91 16.48
CA VAL A 319 6.40 -24.77 15.32
C VAL A 319 7.51 -24.55 14.30
N LYS A 320 8.05 -25.63 13.74
CA LYS A 320 9.02 -25.55 12.65
C LYS A 320 8.28 -25.47 11.33
N LEU A 321 8.89 -24.80 10.35
CA LEU A 321 8.35 -24.72 8.99
C LEU A 321 8.03 -26.12 8.45
N MET A 322 8.92 -27.09 8.64
CA MET A 322 8.70 -28.47 8.17
C MET A 322 7.44 -29.14 8.76
N ASP A 323 7.07 -28.82 10.00
CA ASP A 323 5.86 -29.38 10.63
C ASP A 323 4.58 -28.86 9.97
N ILE A 324 4.60 -27.60 9.52
CA ILE A 324 3.52 -26.98 8.75
C ILE A 324 3.38 -27.69 7.40
N HIS A 325 4.49 -27.92 6.69
CA HIS A 325 4.46 -28.63 5.40
C HIS A 325 3.93 -30.07 5.55
N ASN A 326 4.39 -30.79 6.57
CA ASN A 326 3.90 -32.13 6.88
C ASN A 326 2.41 -32.14 7.21
N LYS A 327 1.92 -31.12 7.95
CA LYS A 327 0.51 -31.03 8.33
C LYS A 327 -0.38 -30.76 7.13
N ILE A 328 0.04 -29.91 6.20
CA ILE A 328 -0.69 -29.64 4.96
C ILE A 328 -0.71 -30.88 4.06
N ALA A 329 0.42 -31.59 3.94
CA ALA A 329 0.48 -32.85 3.22
C ALA A 329 -0.42 -33.95 3.84
N SER A 330 -0.58 -33.94 5.17
CA SER A 330 -1.45 -34.89 5.88
C SER A 330 -2.94 -34.73 5.58
N VAL A 331 -3.35 -33.60 4.98
CA VAL A 331 -4.73 -33.34 4.54
C VAL A 331 -4.89 -33.42 3.01
N GLY A 332 -3.92 -34.01 2.31
CA GLY A 332 -4.01 -34.31 0.88
C GLY A 332 -3.46 -33.22 -0.06
N HIS A 333 -2.83 -32.16 0.48
CA HIS A 333 -2.33 -31.04 -0.33
C HIS A 333 -0.80 -31.03 -0.42
N ASP A 334 -0.28 -31.05 -1.65
CA ASP A 334 1.15 -30.99 -1.91
C ASP A 334 1.71 -29.61 -1.63
N THR A 335 2.83 -29.59 -0.93
CA THR A 335 3.62 -28.38 -0.72
C THR A 335 4.93 -28.46 -1.50
N GLU A 336 5.68 -27.37 -1.57
CA GLU A 336 7.00 -27.37 -2.24
C GLU A 336 8.03 -28.32 -1.61
N MET A 337 7.87 -28.68 -0.33
CA MET A 337 8.80 -29.56 0.39
C MET A 337 8.27 -30.97 0.63
N VAL A 338 6.95 -31.16 0.71
CA VAL A 338 6.33 -32.43 1.11
C VAL A 338 5.15 -32.75 0.20
N LYS A 339 5.20 -33.95 -0.39
CA LYS A 339 4.12 -34.53 -1.19
C LYS A 339 3.16 -35.32 -0.29
N ALA A 340 1.86 -35.09 -0.45
CA ALA A 340 0.82 -35.80 0.27
C ALA A 340 0.78 -37.30 -0.07
N PRO A 341 0.52 -38.19 0.91
CA PRO A 341 0.31 -39.60 0.64
C PRO A 341 -0.84 -39.85 -0.35
N ASP A 342 -0.65 -40.77 -1.29
CA ASP A 342 -1.61 -41.02 -2.38
C ASP A 342 -2.98 -41.50 -1.86
N ASN A 343 -3.00 -42.26 -0.76
CA ASN A 343 -4.25 -42.69 -0.11
C ASN A 343 -5.07 -41.48 0.40
N VAL A 344 -4.43 -40.51 1.05
CA VAL A 344 -5.10 -39.30 1.57
C VAL A 344 -5.54 -38.38 0.43
N TYR A 345 -4.73 -38.28 -0.63
CA TYR A 345 -5.04 -37.48 -1.80
C TYR A 345 -6.23 -38.04 -2.60
N ASN A 346 -6.29 -39.37 -2.77
CA ASN A 346 -7.38 -40.01 -3.51
C ASN A 346 -8.72 -39.98 -2.76
N ASP A 347 -8.71 -39.82 -1.43
CA ASP A 347 -9.91 -39.66 -0.61
C ASP A 347 -10.47 -38.21 -0.63
N LEU A 348 -9.81 -37.27 -1.32
CA LEU A 348 -10.31 -35.90 -1.44
C LEU A 348 -11.53 -35.82 -2.37
N PRO A 349 -12.42 -34.83 -2.18
CA PRO A 349 -13.51 -34.56 -3.12
C PRO A 349 -12.99 -34.34 -4.55
N ALA A 350 -13.79 -34.71 -5.56
CA ALA A 350 -13.37 -34.66 -6.97
C ALA A 350 -12.81 -33.29 -7.42
N CYS A 351 -13.33 -32.18 -6.90
CA CYS A 351 -12.84 -30.82 -7.21
C CYS A 351 -11.49 -30.47 -6.56
N CYS A 352 -11.02 -31.28 -5.60
CA CYS A 352 -9.74 -31.13 -4.90
C CYS A 352 -8.64 -31.99 -5.51
N LEU A 353 -8.93 -32.81 -6.52
CA LEU A 353 -7.94 -33.58 -7.26
C LEU A 353 -7.27 -32.64 -8.29
N TYR A 354 -5.94 -32.54 -8.22
CA TYR A 354 -5.09 -31.66 -9.04
C TYR A 354 -3.87 -32.35 -9.66
N ARG A 355 -3.54 -33.56 -9.22
CA ARG A 355 -2.60 -34.47 -9.85
C ARG A 355 -3.37 -35.20 -10.96
N GLU A 356 -3.05 -34.90 -12.21
CA GLU A 356 -3.55 -35.63 -13.39
C GLU A 356 -3.04 -37.06 -13.42
#